data_AF-A0A9D9Q541-F1
#
_entry.id   AF-A0A9D9Q541-F1
#
_cell.length_a   1.000
_cell.length_b   1.000
_cell.length_c   1.000
_cell.angle_alpha   90.00
_cell.angle_beta   90.00
_cell.angle_gamma   90.00
#
_symmetry.space_group_name_H-M   'P 1'
#
loop_
_entity.id
_entity.type
_entity.pdbx_description
1 polymer ?
#
loop_
_entity_poly.entity_id
_entity_poly.type
_entity_poly.pdbx_seq_one_letter_code
_entity_poly.pdbx_strand_id
1 'polypeptide(L)'
;MNKKQNTIFFILFGTVANIFLSFLFIILFIILGIKFFGPQNSTMVLAISFLAGMLLGMFVYRKLGEWVIRKFNLEDKLDPIFVKNRKSRKD
;
A
#
# COMPACT_ATOMS: atom_id res chain seq x y z
N MET A 1 -4.54 -25.48 4.94
CA MET A 1 -3.78 -24.29 5.39
C MET A 1 -4.53 -23.66 6.54
N ASN A 2 -3.84 -23.38 7.65
CA ASN A 2 -4.47 -22.76 8.81
C ASN A 2 -4.74 -21.27 8.51
N LYS A 3 -5.85 -20.69 8.98
CA LYS A 3 -6.22 -19.27 8.69
C LYS A 3 -5.09 -18.29 9.03
N LYS A 4 -4.32 -18.61 10.07
CA LYS A 4 -3.10 -17.90 10.47
C LYS A 4 -2.01 -17.87 9.40
N GLN A 5 -1.76 -18.98 8.71
CA GLN A 5 -0.72 -19.06 7.67
C GLN A 5 -1.06 -18.18 6.46
N ASN A 6 -2.32 -18.19 6.01
CA ASN A 6 -2.76 -17.33 4.90
C ASN A 6 -2.61 -15.85 5.23
N THR A 7 -2.90 -15.47 6.47
CA THR A 7 -2.74 -14.10 6.95
C THR A 7 -1.28 -13.66 6.97
N ILE A 8 -0.37 -14.54 7.40
CA ILE A 8 1.08 -14.27 7.35
C ILE A 8 1.53 -14.05 5.91
N PHE A 9 1.16 -14.93 4.98
CA PHE A 9 1.49 -14.74 3.56
C PHE A 9 0.92 -13.44 3.01
N PHE A 10 -0.33 -13.10 3.34
CA PHE A 10 -0.94 -11.85 2.89
C PHE A 10 -0.17 -10.62 3.39
N ILE A 11 0.24 -10.61 4.67
CA ILE A 11 1.07 -9.53 5.23
C ILE A 11 2.43 -9.49 4.54
N LEU A 12 3.06 -10.64 4.30
CA LEU A 12 4.37 -10.71 3.66
C LEU A 12 4.32 -10.15 2.23
N PHE A 13 3.41 -10.68 1.41
CA PHE A 13 3.20 -10.22 0.03
C PHE A 13 2.76 -8.76 0.00
N GLY A 14 1.89 -8.37 0.93
CA GLY A 14 1.43 -7.00 1.07
C GLY A 14 2.55 -6.03 1.42
N THR A 15 3.46 -6.42 2.32
CA THR A 15 4.63 -5.60 2.69
C THR A 15 5.58 -5.44 1.51
N VAL A 16 5.87 -6.53 0.79
CA VAL A 16 6.71 -6.47 -0.43
C VAL A 16 6.06 -5.57 -1.49
N ALA A 17 4.75 -5.73 -1.72
CA ALA A 17 4.01 -4.89 -2.66
C ALA A 17 4.01 -3.42 -2.23
N ASN A 18 3.85 -3.11 -0.95
CA ASN A 18 3.87 -1.75 -0.41
C ASN A 18 5.24 -1.08 -0.61
N ILE A 19 6.33 -1.81 -0.31
CA ILE A 19 7.70 -1.31 -0.53
C ILE A 19 7.90 -1.01 -2.02
N PHE A 20 7.51 -1.95 -2.89
CA PHE A 20 7.63 -1.78 -4.33
C PHE A 20 6.83 -0.57 -4.84
N LEU A 21 5.59 -0.39 -4.39
CA LEU A 21 4.77 0.78 -4.70
C LEU A 21 5.43 2.08 -4.22
N SER A 22 5.96 2.09 -3.00
CA SER A 22 6.61 3.26 -2.42
C SER A 22 7.81 3.68 -3.27
N PHE A 23 8.69 2.74 -3.64
CA PHE A 23 9.81 3.01 -4.55
C PHE A 23 9.35 3.55 -5.90
N LEU A 24 8.31 2.94 -6.49
CA LEU A 24 7.76 3.39 -7.76
C LEU A 24 7.29 4.85 -7.71
N PHE A 25 6.54 5.24 -6.65
CA PHE A 25 6.08 6.61 -6.50
C PHE A 25 7.20 7.59 -6.16
N ILE A 26 8.18 7.18 -5.35
CA ILE A 26 9.34 8.03 -5.04
C ILE A 26 10.10 8.38 -6.34
N ILE A 27 10.40 7.38 -7.18
CA ILE A 27 11.08 7.61 -8.46
C ILE A 27 10.22 8.50 -9.36
N LEU A 28 8.92 8.23 -9.44
CA LEU A 28 7.99 9.05 -10.23
C LEU A 28 8.00 10.51 -9.78
N PHE A 29 7.95 10.78 -8.48
CA PHE A 29 7.98 12.14 -7.94
C PHE A 29 9.32 12.83 -8.09
N ILE A 30 10.44 12.10 -8.01
CA ILE A 30 11.76 12.67 -8.30
C ILE A 30 11.80 13.16 -9.76
N ILE A 31 11.37 12.34 -10.71
CA ILE A 31 11.35 12.70 -12.13
C ILE A 31 10.45 13.91 -12.37
N LEU A 32 9.24 13.90 -11.80
CA LEU A 32 8.30 15.02 -11.91
C LEU A 32 8.86 16.28 -11.25
N GLY A 33 9.42 16.15 -10.05
CA GLY A 33 9.95 17.27 -9.29
C GLY A 33 11.15 17.93 -9.99
N ILE A 34 12.07 17.16 -10.57
CA ILE A 34 13.17 17.71 -11.37
C ILE A 34 12.62 18.43 -12.61
N LYS A 35 11.60 17.86 -13.26
CA LYS A 35 10.97 18.47 -14.44
C LYS A 35 10.25 19.79 -14.13
N PHE A 36 9.59 19.90 -12.98
CA PHE A 36 8.79 21.09 -12.62
C PHE A 36 9.60 22.17 -11.87
N PHE A 37 10.51 21.78 -10.97
CA PHE A 37 11.23 22.72 -10.09
C PHE A 37 12.70 22.94 -10.47
N GLY A 38 13.20 22.19 -11.47
CA GLY A 38 14.57 22.27 -11.95
C GLY A 38 15.59 21.60 -11.01
N PRO A 39 16.81 21.32 -11.51
CA PRO A 39 17.83 20.57 -10.76
C PRO A 39 18.46 21.36 -9.61
N GLN A 40 18.32 22.68 -9.56
CA GLN A 40 18.90 23.52 -8.50
C GLN A 40 18.27 23.26 -7.12
N ASN A 41 17.01 22.81 -7.09
CA ASN A 41 16.28 22.49 -5.86
C ASN A 41 16.31 20.99 -5.52
N SER A 42 17.35 20.27 -5.95
CA SER A 42 17.43 18.80 -5.87
C SER A 42 17.19 18.25 -4.46
N THR A 43 17.72 18.88 -3.41
CA THR A 43 17.51 18.45 -2.02
C THR A 43 16.05 18.55 -1.59
N MET A 44 15.38 19.66 -1.91
CA MET A 44 13.97 19.86 -1.58
C MET A 44 13.08 18.89 -2.36
N VAL A 45 13.34 18.74 -3.66
CA VAL A 45 12.63 17.80 -4.53
C VAL A 45 12.77 16.37 -4.00
N LEU A 46 13.97 15.95 -3.61
CA LEU A 46 14.21 14.60 -3.09
C LEU A 46 13.49 14.36 -1.77
N ALA A 47 13.54 15.31 -0.82
CA ALA A 47 12.85 15.20 0.45
C ALA A 47 11.32 15.12 0.28
N ILE A 48 10.74 16.01 -0.54
CA ILE A 48 9.30 16.03 -0.81
C ILE A 48 8.87 14.77 -1.56
N SER A 49 9.64 14.33 -2.56
CA SER A 49 9.33 13.14 -3.35
C SER A 49 9.38 11.88 -2.50
N PHE A 50 10.32 11.81 -1.55
CA PHE A 50 10.40 10.71 -0.60
C PHE A 50 9.15 10.65 0.29
N LEU A 51 8.82 11.76 0.96
CA LEU A 51 7.63 11.84 1.83
C LEU A 51 6.34 11.59 1.06
N ALA A 52 6.14 12.27 -0.07
CA ALA A 52 4.96 12.11 -0.90
C ALA A 52 4.86 10.69 -1.45
N GLY A 53 5.96 10.11 -1.94
CA GLY A 53 6.00 8.76 -2.49
C GLY A 53 5.69 7.69 -1.46
N MET A 54 6.19 7.85 -0.23
CA MET A 54 5.90 6.94 0.87
C MET A 54 4.43 7.02 1.30
N LEU A 55 3.90 8.23 1.49
CA LEU A 55 2.51 8.43 1.90
C LEU A 55 1.51 7.96 0.82
N LEU A 56 1.75 8.31 -0.45
CA LEU A 56 0.93 7.86 -1.57
C LEU A 56 1.07 6.37 -1.82
N GLY A 57 2.28 5.81 -1.71
CA GLY A 57 2.52 4.37 -1.80
C GLY A 57 1.68 3.60 -0.80
N MET A 58 1.69 4.03 0.46
CA MET A 58 0.88 3.42 1.52
C MET A 58 -0.62 3.57 1.26
N PHE A 59 -1.08 4.73 0.81
CA PHE A 59 -2.50 4.97 0.52
C PHE A 59 -3.01 4.10 -0.64
N VAL A 60 -2.24 4.04 -1.73
CA VAL A 60 -2.58 3.23 -2.90
C VAL A 60 -2.50 1.74 -2.58
N TYR A 61 -1.47 1.32 -1.83
CA TYR A 61 -1.36 -0.06 -1.33
C TYR A 61 -2.59 -0.45 -0.51
N ARG A 62 -3.05 0.40 0.42
CA ARG A 62 -4.25 0.12 1.21
C ARG A 62 -5.46 -0.10 0.31
N LYS A 63 -5.70 0.79 -0.67
CA LYS A 63 -6.81 0.63 -1.62
C LYS A 63 -6.70 -0.63 -2.47
N LEU A 64 -5.50 -0.96 -2.94
CA LEU A 64 -5.25 -2.17 -3.71
C LEU A 64 -5.46 -3.43 -2.85
N GLY A 65 -5.01 -3.41 -1.60
CA GLY A 65 -5.25 -4.49 -0.64
C GLY A 65 -6.73 -4.73 -0.41
N GLU A 66 -7.50 -3.66 -0.14
CA GLU A 66 -8.96 -3.75 -0.01
C GLU A 66 -9.63 -4.29 -1.29
N TRP A 67 -9.14 -3.88 -2.48
CA TRP A 67 -9.66 -4.36 -3.75
C TRP A 67 -9.33 -5.83 -4.01
N VAL A 68 -8.09 -6.27 -3.74
CA VAL A 68 -7.66 -7.67 -3.88
C VAL A 68 -8.44 -8.57 -2.93
N ILE A 69 -8.63 -8.16 -1.68
CA ILE A 69 -9.42 -8.93 -0.70
C ILE A 69 -10.84 -9.15 -1.22
N ARG A 70 -11.51 -8.10 -1.70
CA ARG A 70 -12.87 -8.19 -2.27
C ARG A 70 -12.92 -9.01 -3.55
N LYS A 71 -11.97 -8.81 -4.46
CA LYS A 71 -11.97 -9.46 -5.78
C LYS A 71 -11.71 -10.97 -5.68
N PHE A 72 -10.85 -11.39 -4.76
CA PHE A 72 -10.50 -12.79 -4.57
C PHE A 72 -11.30 -13.47 -3.45
N ASN A 73 -12.28 -12.77 -2.85
CA ASN A 73 -13.10 -13.27 -1.74
C ASN A 73 -12.24 -13.84 -0.60
N LEU A 74 -11.13 -13.16 -0.30
CA LEU A 74 -10.17 -13.62 0.71
C LEU A 74 -10.69 -13.40 2.15
N GLU A 75 -11.87 -12.80 2.30
CA GLU A 75 -12.52 -12.54 3.59
C GLU A 75 -12.69 -13.83 4.41
N ASP A 76 -13.01 -14.96 3.78
CA ASP A 76 -13.20 -16.24 4.48
C ASP A 76 -11.89 -16.97 4.83
N LYS A 77 -10.79 -16.59 4.17
CA LYS A 77 -9.47 -17.25 4.25
C LYS A 77 -8.46 -16.51 5.11
N LEU A 78 -8.74 -15.25 5.45
CA LEU A 78 -7.92 -14.39 6.29
C LEU A 78 -8.49 -14.31 7.71
N ASP A 79 -7.64 -14.14 8.72
CA ASP A 79 -8.11 -13.91 10.08
C ASP A 79 -8.90 -12.60 10.18
N PRO A 80 -9.93 -12.50 11.06
CA PRO A 80 -10.84 -11.36 11.19
C PRO A 80 -10.16 -10.06 11.68
N ILE A 81 -8.84 -10.04 11.81
CA ILE A 81 -8.04 -8.83 12.02
C ILE A 81 -8.06 -7.94 10.76
N PHE A 82 -8.19 -8.54 9.56
CA PHE A 82 -8.27 -7.81 8.28
C PHE A 82 -9.71 -7.62 7.77
N VAL A 83 -10.64 -8.47 8.19
CA VAL A 83 -12.05 -8.36 7.83
C VAL A 83 -12.75 -7.65 8.98
N LYS A 84 -13.00 -6.36 8.82
CA LYS A 84 -13.87 -5.58 9.73
C LYS A 84 -15.10 -6.44 10.03
N ASN A 85 -15.24 -6.90 11.28
CA ASN A 85 -16.36 -7.72 11.74
C ASN A 85 -17.70 -7.10 11.30
N ARG A 86 -18.22 -7.51 10.14
CA ARG A 86 -19.60 -7.22 9.69
C ARG A 86 -20.58 -8.17 10.37
N LYS A 87 -20.30 -8.57 11.61
CA LYS A 87 -21.18 -9.42 12.41
C LYS A 87 -21.68 -8.62 13.61
N SER A 88 -22.56 -7.67 13.35
CA SER A 88 -23.61 -7.28 14.30
C SER A 88 -24.68 -6.45 13.60
N ARG A 89 -25.62 -7.13 12.96
CA ARG A 89 -27.06 -6.95 13.23
C ARG A 89 -27.82 -7.95 12.36
N LYS A 90 -28.12 -9.09 12.97
CA LYS A 90 -29.24 -9.93 12.57
C LYS A 90 -30.08 -10.02 13.83
N ASP A 91 -31.03 -9.10 13.94
CA ASP A 91 -32.29 -9.26 14.66
C ASP A 91 -33.37 -8.82 13.67
#